data_AF-A0A973VV88-F1
#
_entry.id   AF-A0A973VV88-F1
#
_cell.length_a   1.000
_cell.length_b   1.000
_cell.length_c   1.000
_cell.angle_alpha   90.00
_cell.angle_beta   90.00
_cell.angle_gamma   90.00
#
_symmetry.space_group_name_H-M   'P 1'
#
loop_
_entity.id
_entity.type
_entity.pdbx_description
1 polymer ?
#
loop_
_entity_poly.entity_id
_entity_poly.type
_entity_poly.pdbx_seq_one_letter_code
_entity_poly.pdbx_strand_id
1 'polypeptide(L)'
;MSVTLADWGENSTGDIDVASGQSCLIPIGIRGTVTDSAISQKPTYGKLKKINTLTFEYRAKAKYKGSDTFAIKATGQGPKASGTSIITLRATIK
;
A
#
# COMPACT_ATOMS: atom_id res chain seq x y z
N MET A 1 -5.53 -9.93 2.06
CA MET A 1 -6.12 -8.58 2.01
C MET A 1 -5.61 -7.92 0.74
N SER A 2 -6.51 -7.45 -0.13
CA SER A 2 -6.19 -6.76 -1.39
C SER A 2 -6.90 -5.41 -1.38
N VAL A 3 -6.18 -4.35 -1.74
CA VAL A 3 -6.78 -3.02 -1.94
C VAL A 3 -7.14 -2.88 -3.42
N THR A 4 -8.39 -2.55 -3.70
CA THR A 4 -8.93 -2.41 -5.06
C THR A 4 -9.15 -0.92 -5.37
N LEU A 5 -8.51 -0.41 -6.43
CA LEU A 5 -8.77 0.93 -6.98
C LEU A 5 -9.96 0.92 -7.95
N ALA A 6 -10.69 2.05 -8.02
CA ALA A 6 -11.83 2.23 -8.93
C ALA A 6 -11.39 2.42 -10.40
N ASP A 7 -10.36 3.23 -10.65
CA ASP A 7 -9.64 3.34 -11.93
C ASP A 7 -8.31 4.10 -11.73
N TRP A 8 -7.50 4.25 -12.78
CA TRP A 8 -6.23 5.00 -12.70
C TRP A 8 -6.44 6.51 -12.63
N GLY A 9 -5.58 7.19 -11.88
CA GLY A 9 -5.67 8.65 -11.67
C GLY A 9 -6.49 9.05 -10.45
N GLU A 10 -7.14 8.08 -9.80
CA GLU A 10 -7.90 8.28 -8.57
C GLU A 10 -7.14 7.77 -7.35
N ASN A 11 -7.21 8.50 -6.24
CA ASN A 11 -6.65 8.08 -4.97
C ASN A 11 -7.57 7.06 -4.29
N SER A 12 -7.01 6.20 -3.44
CA SER A 12 -7.82 5.31 -2.61
C SER A 12 -7.19 5.02 -1.27
N THR A 13 -7.98 4.37 -0.43
CA THR A 13 -7.59 3.96 0.91
C THR A 13 -7.71 2.45 1.06
N GLY A 14 -6.87 1.86 1.91
CA GLY A 14 -7.02 0.48 2.34
C GLY A 14 -6.59 0.29 3.77
N ASP A 15 -7.16 -0.73 4.42
CA ASP A 15 -6.85 -1.07 5.80
C ASP A 15 -6.21 -2.45 5.86
N ILE A 16 -5.22 -2.60 6.76
CA ILE A 16 -4.56 -3.88 7.03
C ILE A 16 -4.48 -4.13 8.53
N ASP A 17 -4.59 -5.39 8.91
CA ASP A 17 -4.31 -5.86 10.27
C ASP A 17 -2.98 -6.61 10.29
N VAL A 18 -2.15 -6.34 11.30
CA VAL A 18 -0.86 -7.01 11.47
C VAL A 18 -0.50 -7.11 12.94
N ALA A 19 0.01 -8.27 13.36
CA ALA A 19 0.47 -8.44 14.72
C ALA A 19 1.76 -7.63 14.96
N SER A 20 1.90 -7.09 16.17
CA SER A 20 3.12 -6.39 16.62
C SER A 20 4.38 -7.21 16.32
N GLY A 21 5.34 -6.60 15.61
CA GLY A 21 6.62 -7.22 15.24
C GLY A 21 6.57 -8.16 14.03
N GLN A 22 5.39 -8.47 13.50
CA GLN A 22 5.21 -9.27 12.30
C GLN A 22 5.23 -8.43 11.03
N SER A 23 5.34 -9.09 9.88
CA SER A 23 5.19 -8.48 8.57
C SER A 23 4.01 -9.04 7.79
N CYS A 24 3.53 -8.27 6.84
CA CYS A 24 2.54 -8.69 5.86
C CYS A 24 2.91 -8.18 4.47
N LEU A 25 2.52 -8.95 3.45
CA LEU A 25 2.63 -8.55 2.06
C LEU A 25 1.36 -7.80 1.65
N ILE A 26 1.56 -6.71 0.92
CA ILE A 26 0.53 -5.83 0.43
C ILE A 26 0.61 -5.86 -1.10
N PRO A 27 -0.15 -6.76 -1.75
CA PRO A 27 -0.32 -6.75 -3.18
C PRO A 27 -1.27 -5.61 -3.57
N ILE A 28 -0.88 -4.83 -4.57
CA ILE A 28 -1.70 -3.79 -5.17
C ILE A 28 -2.55 -4.44 -6.26
N GLY A 29 -3.86 -4.53 -6.02
CA GLY A 29 -4.83 -5.07 -6.97
C GLY A 29 -5.48 -3.95 -7.78
N ILE A 30 -4.94 -3.64 -8.95
CA ILE A 30 -5.50 -2.63 -9.86
C ILE A 30 -5.76 -3.27 -11.22
N ARG A 31 -6.90 -2.96 -11.84
CA ARG A 31 -7.18 -3.40 -13.21
C ARG A 31 -6.30 -2.65 -14.21
N GLY A 32 -5.77 -3.38 -15.18
CA GLY A 32 -4.86 -2.84 -16.19
C GLY A 32 -3.41 -3.13 -15.88
N THR A 33 -2.51 -2.27 -16.36
CA THR A 33 -1.06 -2.45 -16.28
C THR A 33 -0.44 -1.41 -15.37
N VAL A 34 0.38 -1.84 -14.42
CA VAL A 34 1.19 -0.96 -13.57
C VAL A 34 2.56 -0.80 -14.22
N THR A 35 2.92 0.44 -14.53
CA THR A 35 4.22 0.78 -15.13
C THR A 35 5.27 1.04 -14.05
N ASP A 36 4.88 1.73 -12.98
CA ASP A 36 5.78 2.00 -11.85
C ASP A 36 5.02 2.12 -10.52
N SER A 37 5.74 1.95 -9.42
CA SER A 37 5.25 2.23 -8.08
C SER A 37 6.36 2.65 -7.12
N ALA A 38 6.02 3.46 -6.13
CA ALA A 38 6.99 3.94 -5.15
C ALA A 38 6.33 4.21 -3.80
N ILE A 39 7.14 4.19 -2.74
CA ILE A 39 6.70 4.62 -1.41
C ILE A 39 6.62 6.16 -1.43
N SER A 40 5.41 6.70 -1.31
CA SER A 40 5.16 8.15 -1.30
C SER A 40 5.23 8.72 0.12
N GLN A 41 4.80 7.95 1.12
CA GLN A 41 4.87 8.31 2.53
C GLN A 41 5.28 7.08 3.32
N LYS A 42 6.29 7.23 4.19
CA LYS A 42 6.78 6.14 5.04
C LYS A 42 5.91 6.00 6.30
N PRO A 43 5.76 4.77 6.82
CA PRO A 43 5.14 4.53 8.13
C PRO A 43 5.95 5.15 9.27
N THR A 44 5.27 5.45 10.39
CA THR A 44 5.89 5.97 11.62
C THR A 44 6.25 4.85 12.60
N TYR A 45 5.43 3.81 12.67
CA TYR A 45 5.51 2.71 13.64
C TYR A 45 5.78 1.36 12.98
N GLY A 46 6.41 1.40 11.81
CA GLY A 46 6.82 0.22 11.07
C GLY A 46 7.87 0.56 10.01
N LYS A 47 8.13 -0.40 9.13
CA LYS A 47 8.97 -0.24 7.95
C LYS A 47 8.22 -0.74 6.74
N LEU A 48 8.21 0.05 5.67
CA LEU A 48 7.65 -0.34 4.38
C LEU A 48 8.78 -0.53 3.37
N LYS A 49 8.76 -1.66 2.68
CA LYS A 49 9.74 -2.03 1.64
C LYS A 49 9.01 -2.39 0.35
N LYS A 50 9.45 -1.84 -0.78
CA LYS A 50 9.03 -2.29 -2.11
C LYS A 50 9.72 -3.62 -2.41
N ILE A 51 8.96 -4.69 -2.63
CA ILE A 51 9.49 -6.00 -3.02
C ILE A 51 9.59 -6.07 -4.54
N ASN A 52 8.54 -5.63 -5.24
CA ASN A 52 8.51 -5.44 -6.69
C ASN A 52 7.48 -4.34 -7.04
N THR A 53 7.18 -4.15 -8.32
CA THR A 53 6.27 -3.10 -8.79
C THR A 53 4.85 -3.20 -8.22
N LEU A 54 4.38 -4.39 -7.84
CA LEU A 54 3.01 -4.62 -7.36
C LEU A 54 2.93 -5.00 -5.88
N THR A 55 4.04 -5.40 -5.27
CA THR A 55 4.05 -5.97 -3.93
C THR A 55 4.98 -5.18 -3.01
N PHE A 56 4.44 -4.80 -1.86
CA PHE A 56 5.15 -4.17 -0.77
C PHE A 56 5.12 -5.06 0.46
N GLU A 57 6.15 -5.00 1.29
CA GLU A 57 6.17 -5.63 2.60
C GLU A 57 6.11 -4.53 3.66
N TYR A 58 5.11 -4.62 4.54
CA TYR A 58 5.03 -3.81 5.74
C TYR A 58 5.43 -4.67 6.94
N ARG A 59 6.35 -4.16 7.77
CA ARG A 59 6.75 -4.78 9.04
C ARG A 59 6.45 -3.84 10.19
N ALA A 60 5.57 -4.27 11.09
CA ALA A 60 5.22 -3.52 12.28
C ALA A 60 6.40 -3.47 13.27
N LYS A 61 6.56 -2.35 13.97
CA LYS A 61 7.51 -2.24 15.08
C LYS A 61 7.09 -3.19 16.20
N ALA A 62 8.02 -3.99 16.70
CA ALA A 62 7.76 -4.88 17.82
C ALA A 62 7.38 -4.09 19.08
N LYS A 63 6.46 -4.64 19.86
CA LYS A 63 5.91 -4.09 21.12
C LYS A 63 5.10 -2.80 20.96
N TYR A 64 4.84 -2.34 19.74
CA TYR A 64 3.91 -1.24 19.48
C TYR A 64 2.52 -1.80 19.20
N LYS A 65 1.49 -1.15 19.75
CA LYS A 65 0.08 -1.39 19.43
C LYS A 65 -0.58 -0.05 19.11
N GLY A 66 -1.43 -0.03 18.10
CA GLY A 66 -2.07 1.19 17.63
C GLY A 66 -2.15 1.24 16.12
N SER A 67 -2.35 2.43 15.57
CA SER A 67 -2.42 2.64 14.13
C SER A 67 -1.09 3.13 13.55
N ASP A 68 -0.87 2.83 12.28
CA ASP A 68 0.16 3.43 11.45
C ASP A 68 -0.44 3.80 10.09
N THR A 69 0.13 4.79 9.41
CA THR A 69 -0.37 5.27 8.12
C THR A 69 0.78 5.55 7.17
N PHE A 70 0.66 5.06 5.94
CA PHE A 70 1.64 5.23 4.90
C PHE A 70 0.96 5.26 3.53
N ALA A 71 1.69 5.68 2.49
CA ALA A 71 1.12 5.81 1.16
C ALA A 71 2.05 5.26 0.09
N ILE A 72 1.44 4.59 -0.89
CA ILE A 72 2.11 4.08 -2.08
C ILE A 72 1.58 4.84 -3.29
N LYS A 73 2.49 5.35 -4.10
CA LYS A 73 2.21 5.92 -5.41
C LYS A 73 2.30 4.80 -6.44
N ALA A 74 1.29 4.67 -7.29
CA ALA A 74 1.32 3.76 -8.43
C ALA A 74 1.00 4.54 -9.70
N THR A 75 1.69 4.23 -10.80
CA THR A 75 1.42 4.80 -12.13
C THR A 75 1.16 3.69 -13.11
N GLY A 76 0.15 3.87 -13.95
CA GLY A 76 -0.23 2.86 -14.93
C GLY A 76 -1.42 3.29 -15.77
N GLN A 77 -2.01 2.29 -16.42
CA GLN A 77 -3.11 2.48 -17.35
C GLN A 77 -4.09 1.32 -17.26
N GLY A 78 -5.37 1.68 -17.23
CA GLY A 78 -6.51 0.79 -17.29
C GLY A 78 -7.25 0.98 -18.62
N PRO A 79 -8.36 0.26 -18.80
CA PRO A 79 -9.15 0.34 -20.03
C PRO A 79 -9.84 1.69 -20.23
N LYS A 80 -10.05 2.48 -19.17
CA LYS A 80 -10.78 3.77 -19.21
C LYS A 80 -9.90 4.98 -18.96
N ALA A 81 -8.84 4.84 -18.17
CA ALA A 81 -7.99 5.95 -17.75
C ALA A 81 -6.53 5.51 -17.59
N SER A 82 -5.62 6.48 -17.60
CA SER A 82 -4.22 6.32 -17.22
C SER A 82 -3.82 7.43 -16.26
N GLY A 83 -2.75 7.19 -15.50
CA GLY A 83 -2.20 8.21 -14.62
C GLY A 83 -1.61 7.62 -13.36
N THR A 84 -1.46 8.52 -12.39
CA THR A 84 -0.91 8.20 -11.07
C THR A 84 -2.01 8.18 -10.03
N SER A 85 -2.04 7.13 -9.22
CA SER A 85 -2.92 6.98 -8.06
C SER A 85 -2.10 6.94 -6.78
N ILE A 86 -2.59 7.58 -5.72
CA ILE A 86 -2.05 7.46 -4.36
C ILE A 86 -2.94 6.52 -3.54
N ILE A 87 -2.35 5.44 -3.05
CA ILE A 87 -2.98 4.44 -2.20
C ILE A 87 -2.53 4.71 -0.77
N THR A 88 -3.44 5.21 0.06
CA THR A 88 -3.18 5.44 1.48
C THR A 88 -3.57 4.22 2.28
N LEU A 89 -2.64 3.67 3.04
CA LEU A 89 -2.83 2.46 3.82
C LEU A 89 -2.82 2.79 5.31
N ARG A 90 -3.81 2.27 6.03
CA ARG A 90 -3.91 2.34 7.49
C ARG A 90 -3.67 0.94 8.05
N ALA A 91 -2.59 0.79 8.80
CA ALA A 91 -2.28 -0.46 9.47
C ALA A 91 -2.77 -0.41 10.92
N THR A 92 -3.59 -1.37 11.31
CA THR A 92 -3.93 -1.62 12.71
C THR A 92 -2.99 -2.69 13.27
N ILE A 93 -2.21 -2.30 14.28
CA ILE A 93 -1.17 -3.13 14.88
C ILE A 93 -1.66 -3.66 16.22
N LYS A 94 -1.79 -4.99 16.32
CA LYS A 94 -2.42 -5.68 17.46
C LYS A 94 -1.43 -6.52 18.27
#